data_AF-A0AA38YS22-F1
#
_entry.id   AF-A0AA38YS22-F1
#
_cell.length_a   1.000
_cell.length_b   1.000
_cell.length_c   1.000
_cell.angle_alpha   90.00
_cell.angle_beta   90.00
_cell.angle_gamma   90.00
#
_symmetry.space_group_name_H-M   'P 1'
#
loop_
_entity.id
_entity.type
_entity.pdbx_description
1 polymer ?
#
loop_
_entity_poly.entity_id
_entity_poly.type
_entity_poly.pdbx_seq_one_letter_code
_entity_poly.pdbx_strand_id
1 'polypeptide(L)'
;MSFRSIVRDVRDGFGSLSRRSFDVRLPGHHRGKSHGSVHELQDQPMVVQNSRWAGLPPELLRDVIKRLEASESSWPSRKHVVACAAVCRSWREMCKEIVKSPEFSGKLTFPISLKQPGPRDGTIQCFIKRDKSNLTYHLFLCLSPALLVENGKFLLSAKRNRRTTCTEYVISMDADNISRSSSTYIGKLRSNFLGTKFIIYDTQPPYNGSQISPPGRTSRRFYSKKVSPKVPTGSYNIAQVTYELNVLGTRGPRRMHCTMHSIPASSLEPGGTVPGQAELLPRNLEDSFRSISFSKSIDNSTEFSSSRFSDIIGPRDEEDEGKDRPLVLRNKPPRWHEQLQCWCLNFRGRVTVASVKNFQLIAATQPAAGAPTPSQPPASDHDKIILQFGKVGKDMFTMDYRYPLSAFQAFAICLSSFDTKLACE
;
A
#
# COMPACT_ATOMS: atom_id res chain seq x y z
N MET A 1 -28.88 -25.14 -3.31
CA MET A 1 -29.13 -23.69 -3.51
C MET A 1 -27.95 -23.07 -4.23
N SER A 2 -28.17 -22.28 -5.27
CA SER A 2 -27.10 -21.64 -6.06
C SER A 2 -26.49 -20.47 -5.30
N PHE A 3 -25.16 -20.32 -5.32
CA PHE A 3 -24.44 -19.20 -4.68
C PHE A 3 -24.94 -17.81 -5.14
N ARG A 4 -25.57 -17.75 -6.33
CA ARG A 4 -26.25 -16.54 -6.83
C ARG A 4 -27.42 -16.10 -5.93
N SER A 5 -28.12 -17.01 -5.26
CA SER A 5 -29.21 -16.63 -4.33
C SER A 5 -28.67 -16.04 -3.04
N ILE A 6 -27.52 -16.54 -2.55
CA ILE A 6 -26.83 -16.05 -1.35
C ILE A 6 -26.36 -14.60 -1.52
N VAL A 7 -25.80 -14.27 -2.70
CA VAL A 7 -25.36 -12.89 -3.01
C VAL A 7 -26.56 -11.94 -3.17
N ARG A 8 -27.72 -12.45 -3.61
CA ARG A 8 -28.94 -11.67 -3.80
C ARG A 8 -29.62 -11.34 -2.47
N ASP A 9 -29.76 -12.32 -1.58
CA ASP A 9 -30.35 -12.13 -0.25
C ASP A 9 -29.55 -11.14 0.61
N VAL A 10 -28.22 -11.14 0.48
CA VAL A 10 -27.38 -10.13 1.15
C VAL A 10 -27.55 -8.75 0.53
N ARG A 11 -27.75 -8.64 -0.79
CA ARG A 11 -27.94 -7.34 -1.47
C ARG A 11 -29.29 -6.71 -1.11
N ASP A 12 -30.34 -7.52 -0.99
CA ASP A 12 -31.69 -7.04 -0.66
C ASP A 12 -31.85 -6.72 0.84
N GLY A 13 -31.00 -7.28 1.72
CA GLY A 13 -30.96 -6.95 3.14
C GLY A 13 -30.35 -5.58 3.50
N PHE A 14 -29.61 -4.94 2.59
CA PHE A 14 -29.00 -3.61 2.81
C PHE A 14 -29.90 -2.43 2.38
N GLY A 15 -31.12 -2.69 1.90
CA GLY A 15 -32.04 -1.69 1.34
C GLY A 15 -32.81 -0.82 2.34
N SER A 16 -32.60 -0.94 3.66
CA SER A 16 -33.35 -0.16 4.65
C SER A 16 -32.49 0.27 5.84
N LEU A 17 -31.61 1.25 5.63
CA LEU A 17 -31.17 2.13 6.70
C LEU A 17 -31.72 3.53 6.44
N SER A 18 -32.86 3.77 7.09
CA SER A 18 -33.65 5.00 7.11
C SER A 18 -32.79 6.25 7.27
N ARG A 19 -32.88 7.15 6.28
CA ARG A 19 -32.54 8.57 6.40
C ARG A 19 -33.51 9.22 7.38
N ARG A 20 -33.11 9.45 8.63
CA ARG A 20 -33.80 10.44 9.47
C ARG A 20 -33.20 11.83 9.21
N SER A 21 -33.97 12.61 8.44
CA SER A 21 -33.84 14.05 8.30
C SER A 21 -34.03 14.72 9.66
N PHE A 22 -33.17 15.68 10.01
CA PHE A 22 -33.41 16.62 11.10
C PHE A 22 -34.01 17.86 10.47
N ASP A 23 -35.24 18.20 10.85
CA ASP A 23 -35.85 19.50 10.56
C ASP A 23 -36.17 20.20 11.88
N VAL A 24 -35.80 21.47 11.96
CA VAL A 24 -35.86 22.33 13.13
C VAL A 24 -37.14 23.17 13.08
N ARG A 25 -37.97 23.14 14.14
CA ARG A 25 -38.85 24.26 14.54
C ARG A 25 -39.01 24.31 16.07
N LEU A 26 -38.80 25.51 16.63
CA LEU A 26 -39.05 25.97 18.01
C LEU A 26 -40.50 26.50 18.14
N PRO A 27 -41.00 27.08 19.28
CA PRO A 27 -40.88 26.79 20.73
C PRO A 27 -42.27 26.74 21.44
N GLY A 28 -42.34 26.48 22.77
CA GLY A 28 -43.53 26.84 23.58
C GLY A 28 -43.76 26.07 24.89
N HIS A 29 -43.97 26.79 26.00
CA HIS A 29 -44.27 26.31 27.36
C HIS A 29 -45.66 25.64 27.51
N HIS A 30 -45.80 24.67 28.43
CA HIS A 30 -46.67 24.69 29.64
C HIS A 30 -47.01 23.28 30.21
N ARG A 31 -46.65 23.09 31.49
CA ARG A 31 -47.48 22.63 32.64
C ARG A 31 -48.43 21.41 32.48
N GLY A 32 -48.25 20.41 33.35
CA GLY A 32 -49.39 19.73 34.01
C GLY A 32 -49.32 18.19 34.15
N LYS A 33 -49.60 17.73 35.38
CA LYS A 33 -49.89 16.37 35.90
C LYS A 33 -50.99 15.65 35.06
N SER A 34 -51.25 14.34 35.05
CA SER A 34 -51.19 13.25 36.04
C SER A 34 -51.56 11.90 35.39
N HIS A 35 -51.20 10.79 36.08
CA HIS A 35 -51.85 9.47 36.17
C HIS A 35 -52.24 8.68 34.91
N GLY A 36 -51.72 7.45 34.80
CA GLY A 36 -52.40 6.39 34.03
C GLY A 36 -51.57 5.13 33.77
N SER A 37 -51.98 4.05 34.43
CA SER A 37 -51.76 2.63 34.11
C SER A 37 -50.34 2.08 33.98
N VAL A 38 -49.99 1.28 35.00
CA VAL A 38 -49.04 0.18 34.89
C VAL A 38 -49.53 -0.77 33.81
N HIS A 39 -48.83 -0.82 32.68
CA HIS A 39 -48.88 -1.95 31.78
C HIS A 39 -47.48 -2.56 31.78
N GLU A 40 -47.37 -3.77 32.32
CA GLU A 40 -46.22 -4.65 32.17
C GLU A 40 -45.92 -4.80 30.68
N LEU A 41 -44.99 -3.99 30.18
CA LEU A 41 -44.31 -4.30 28.94
C LEU A 41 -43.36 -5.45 29.28
N GLN A 42 -43.86 -6.65 28.99
CA GLN A 42 -43.09 -7.86 28.84
C GLN A 42 -41.83 -7.53 28.04
N ASP A 43 -40.68 -7.48 28.74
CA ASP A 43 -39.35 -7.38 28.14
C ASP A 43 -39.19 -8.60 27.22
N GLN A 44 -39.53 -8.43 25.94
CA GLN A 44 -39.05 -9.34 24.93
C GLN A 44 -37.53 -9.19 24.96
N PRO A 45 -36.76 -10.26 25.25
CA PRO A 45 -35.32 -10.16 25.12
C PRO A 45 -35.06 -9.76 23.68
N MET A 46 -34.26 -8.71 23.49
CA MET A 46 -33.71 -8.38 22.17
C MET A 46 -33.01 -9.65 21.67
N VAL A 47 -33.70 -10.45 20.86
CA VAL A 47 -33.10 -11.51 20.09
C VAL A 47 -32.21 -10.76 19.11
N VAL A 48 -30.93 -10.62 19.48
CA VAL A 48 -29.88 -10.39 18.51
C VAL A 48 -30.02 -11.56 17.55
N GLN A 49 -30.71 -11.35 16.43
CA GLN A 49 -30.78 -12.32 15.35
C GLN A 49 -29.36 -12.43 14.81
N ASN A 50 -28.55 -13.26 15.47
CA ASN A 50 -27.29 -13.72 14.95
C ASN A 50 -27.63 -14.32 13.60
N SER A 51 -27.09 -13.71 12.53
CA SER A 51 -27.23 -14.20 11.16
C SER A 51 -27.05 -15.71 11.17
N ARG A 52 -27.93 -16.46 10.46
CA ARG A 52 -27.83 -17.93 10.36
C ARG A 52 -26.44 -18.38 9.88
N TRP A 53 -25.71 -17.49 9.22
CA TRP A 53 -24.34 -17.69 8.75
C TRP A 53 -23.26 -17.50 9.83
N ALA A 54 -23.57 -16.78 10.92
CA ALA A 54 -22.66 -16.60 12.06
C ALA A 54 -22.53 -17.86 12.93
N GLY A 55 -23.49 -18.80 12.84
CA GLY A 55 -23.50 -20.07 13.57
C GLY A 55 -22.96 -21.27 12.79
N LEU A 56 -22.35 -21.08 11.61
CA LEU A 56 -21.74 -22.18 10.87
C LEU A 56 -20.56 -22.78 11.65
N PRO A 57 -20.44 -24.12 11.72
CA PRO A 57 -19.25 -24.78 12.25
C PRO A 57 -17.98 -24.25 11.57
N PRO A 58 -16.92 -23.89 12.33
CA PRO A 58 -15.70 -23.30 11.79
C PRO A 58 -15.04 -24.14 10.68
N GLU A 59 -15.15 -25.46 10.77
CA GLU A 59 -14.59 -26.42 9.81
C GLU A 59 -15.29 -26.29 8.45
N LEU A 60 -16.62 -26.22 8.48
CA LEU A 60 -17.43 -26.02 7.27
C LEU A 60 -17.19 -24.63 6.66
N LEU A 61 -17.10 -23.60 7.51
CA LEU A 61 -16.80 -22.25 7.04
C LEU A 61 -15.43 -22.20 6.35
N ARG A 62 -14.43 -22.87 6.93
CA ARG A 62 -13.08 -22.95 6.38
C ARG A 62 -13.08 -23.64 5.02
N ASP A 63 -13.81 -24.74 4.89
CA ASP A 63 -13.91 -25.47 3.63
C ASP A 63 -14.63 -24.65 2.55
N VAL A 64 -15.70 -23.93 2.90
CA VAL A 64 -16.39 -23.03 1.98
C VAL A 64 -15.45 -21.94 1.48
N ILE A 65 -14.72 -21.26 2.37
CA ILE A 65 -13.81 -20.18 2.00
C ILE A 65 -12.63 -20.71 1.16
N LYS A 66 -12.06 -21.88 1.52
CA LYS A 66 -10.98 -22.51 0.73
C LYS A 66 -11.42 -22.85 -0.69
N ARG A 67 -12.60 -23.45 -0.84
CA ARG A 67 -13.17 -23.78 -2.16
C ARG A 67 -13.41 -22.51 -2.97
N LEU A 68 -13.95 -21.47 -2.35
CA LEU A 68 -14.18 -20.17 -2.99
C LEU A 68 -12.88 -19.50 -3.45
N GLU A 69 -11.85 -19.50 -2.60
CA GLU A 69 -10.53 -18.93 -2.93
C GLU A 69 -9.84 -19.68 -4.08
N ALA A 70 -10.03 -21.00 -4.15
CA ALA A 70 -9.52 -21.84 -5.22
C ALA A 70 -10.28 -21.63 -6.54
N SER A 71 -11.62 -21.52 -6.51
CA SER A 71 -12.44 -21.35 -7.71
C SER A 71 -12.38 -19.95 -8.31
N GLU A 72 -12.26 -18.91 -7.47
CA GLU A 72 -12.34 -17.50 -7.91
C GLU A 72 -10.96 -16.84 -8.00
N SER A 73 -10.18 -17.28 -8.99
CA SER A 73 -8.77 -16.86 -9.16
C SER A 73 -8.61 -15.46 -9.77
N SER A 74 -9.54 -15.01 -10.61
CA SER A 74 -9.47 -13.75 -11.36
C SER A 74 -10.62 -12.78 -11.05
N TRP A 75 -10.43 -11.50 -11.40
CA TRP A 75 -11.50 -10.51 -11.34
C TRP A 75 -12.37 -10.61 -12.59
N PRO A 76 -13.71 -10.44 -12.52
CA PRO A 76 -14.49 -9.94 -11.39
C PRO A 76 -14.97 -10.99 -10.39
N SER A 77 -14.86 -12.28 -10.68
CA SER A 77 -15.47 -13.34 -9.86
C SER A 77 -14.90 -13.38 -8.44
N ARG A 78 -13.65 -12.97 -8.26
CA ARG A 78 -13.01 -12.74 -6.95
C ARG A 78 -13.74 -11.73 -6.04
N LYS A 79 -14.71 -10.95 -6.54
CA LYS A 79 -15.65 -10.17 -5.71
C LYS A 79 -16.37 -11.04 -4.69
N HIS A 80 -16.63 -12.32 -4.98
CA HIS A 80 -17.25 -13.24 -4.03
C HIS A 80 -16.40 -13.46 -2.78
N VAL A 81 -15.07 -13.54 -2.91
CA VAL A 81 -14.14 -13.64 -1.75
C VAL A 81 -14.23 -12.38 -0.88
N VAL A 82 -14.37 -11.20 -1.50
CA VAL A 82 -14.52 -9.94 -0.78
C VAL A 82 -15.87 -9.88 -0.06
N ALA A 83 -16.95 -10.31 -0.72
CA ALA A 83 -18.29 -10.38 -0.12
C ALA A 83 -18.33 -11.37 1.06
N CYS A 84 -17.62 -12.50 0.93
CA CYS A 84 -17.46 -13.52 1.97
C CYS A 84 -16.87 -12.90 3.26
N ALA A 85 -15.79 -12.11 3.14
CA ALA A 85 -15.20 -11.41 4.29
C ALA A 85 -16.07 -10.27 4.88
N ALA A 86 -17.15 -9.89 4.19
CA ALA A 86 -18.08 -8.85 4.63
C ALA A 86 -19.29 -9.39 5.39
N VAL A 87 -19.50 -10.72 5.45
CA VAL A 87 -20.67 -11.34 6.09
C VAL A 87 -20.74 -11.05 7.59
N CYS A 88 -19.72 -11.42 8.36
CA CYS A 88 -19.63 -11.14 9.80
C CYS A 88 -18.16 -11.19 10.27
N ARG A 89 -17.90 -10.94 11.56
CA ARG A 89 -16.54 -10.96 12.13
C ARG A 89 -15.86 -12.32 11.96
N SER A 90 -16.55 -13.42 12.29
CA SER A 90 -15.99 -14.77 12.19
C SER A 90 -15.57 -15.13 10.76
N TRP A 91 -16.42 -14.81 9.78
CA TRP A 91 -16.11 -14.99 8.36
C TRP A 91 -14.93 -14.12 7.91
N ARG A 92 -14.84 -12.89 8.41
CA ARG A 92 -13.73 -11.98 8.12
C ARG A 92 -12.40 -12.52 8.64
N GLU A 93 -12.35 -12.94 9.90
CA GLU A 93 -11.12 -13.49 10.49
C GLU A 93 -10.70 -14.76 9.74
N MET A 94 -11.63 -15.65 9.44
CA MET A 94 -11.32 -16.85 8.67
C MET A 94 -10.87 -16.55 7.23
N CYS A 95 -11.43 -15.52 6.58
CA CYS A 95 -10.93 -15.07 5.29
C CYS A 95 -9.51 -14.52 5.38
N LYS A 96 -9.14 -13.80 6.46
CA LYS A 96 -7.76 -13.33 6.65
C LYS A 96 -6.79 -14.51 6.75
N GLU A 97 -7.16 -15.57 7.46
CA GLU A 97 -6.32 -16.77 7.59
C GLU A 97 -6.15 -17.53 6.26
N ILE A 98 -7.20 -17.62 5.45
CA ILE A 98 -7.20 -18.45 4.23
C ILE A 98 -6.65 -17.68 3.02
N VAL A 99 -6.99 -16.40 2.89
CA VAL A 99 -6.59 -15.59 1.75
C VAL A 99 -5.18 -15.07 1.96
N LYS A 100 -4.22 -15.71 1.29
CA LYS A 100 -2.80 -15.35 1.35
C LYS A 100 -2.53 -13.96 0.79
N SER A 101 -1.44 -13.33 1.26
CA SER A 101 -0.96 -12.04 0.75
C SER A 101 -0.56 -12.12 -0.74
N PRO A 102 -0.39 -10.98 -1.43
CA PRO A 102 0.03 -10.95 -2.83
C PRO A 102 1.44 -11.52 -3.05
N GLU A 103 2.28 -11.57 -2.01
CA GLU A 103 3.58 -12.22 -2.08
C GLU A 103 3.46 -13.71 -2.39
N PHE A 104 2.52 -14.40 -1.73
CA PHE A 104 2.35 -15.84 -1.89
C PHE A 104 1.28 -16.21 -2.92
N SER A 105 0.29 -15.36 -3.14
CA SER A 105 -0.82 -15.65 -4.07
C SER A 105 -0.69 -14.96 -5.43
N GLY A 106 0.06 -13.86 -5.52
CA GLY A 106 0.01 -12.95 -6.67
C GLY A 106 -1.31 -12.22 -6.86
N LYS A 107 -2.28 -12.34 -5.92
CA LYS A 107 -3.65 -11.82 -6.07
C LYS A 107 -3.89 -10.57 -5.22
N LEU A 108 -4.44 -9.52 -5.85
CA LEU A 108 -4.88 -8.29 -5.17
C LEU A 108 -6.36 -8.36 -4.80
N THR A 109 -6.67 -8.97 -3.66
CA THR A 109 -8.06 -9.25 -3.23
C THR A 109 -8.67 -8.09 -2.49
N PHE A 110 -8.03 -7.70 -1.38
CA PHE A 110 -8.53 -6.72 -0.42
C PHE A 110 -7.77 -5.39 -0.57
N PRO A 111 -8.33 -4.26 -0.10
CA PRO A 111 -7.65 -2.97 -0.16
C PRO A 111 -6.26 -2.98 0.49
N ILE A 112 -6.06 -3.73 1.57
CA ILE A 112 -4.76 -3.86 2.25
C ILE A 112 -3.67 -4.45 1.34
N SER A 113 -4.05 -5.30 0.38
CA SER A 113 -3.13 -5.90 -0.59
C SER A 113 -2.39 -4.88 -1.44
N LEU A 114 -2.91 -3.65 -1.57
CA LEU A 114 -2.25 -2.57 -2.33
C LEU A 114 -0.96 -2.06 -1.68
N LYS A 115 -0.79 -2.30 -0.37
CA LYS A 115 0.41 -1.96 0.40
C LYS A 115 1.26 -3.17 0.77
N GLN A 116 0.83 -4.38 0.43
CA GLN A 116 1.61 -5.59 0.63
C GLN A 116 2.54 -5.82 -0.57
N PRO A 117 3.73 -6.42 -0.37
CA PRO A 117 4.65 -6.80 -1.43
C PRO A 117 4.00 -7.71 -2.47
N GLY A 118 4.44 -7.57 -3.73
CA GLY A 118 4.08 -8.48 -4.82
C GLY A 118 4.79 -9.84 -4.72
N PRO A 119 4.54 -10.75 -5.67
CA PRO A 119 5.10 -12.10 -5.67
C PRO A 119 6.61 -12.12 -5.95
N ARG A 120 7.32 -13.15 -5.46
CA ARG A 120 8.76 -13.34 -5.69
C ARG A 120 9.09 -13.89 -7.08
N ASP A 121 8.30 -14.86 -7.54
CA ASP A 121 8.58 -15.63 -8.76
C ASP A 121 7.88 -15.08 -10.01
N GLY A 122 6.99 -14.11 -9.83
CA GLY A 122 6.19 -13.51 -10.90
C GLY A 122 6.20 -11.99 -10.84
N THR A 123 5.39 -11.37 -11.69
CA THR A 123 5.09 -9.94 -11.63
C THR A 123 3.59 -9.74 -11.64
N ILE A 124 3.11 -8.80 -10.83
CA ILE A 124 1.77 -8.25 -10.98
C ILE A 124 1.83 -7.24 -12.12
N GLN A 125 1.06 -7.51 -13.18
CA GLN A 125 0.98 -6.68 -14.36
C GLN A 125 -0.16 -5.67 -14.23
N CYS A 126 0.16 -4.39 -14.37
CA CYS A 126 -0.79 -3.29 -14.30
C CYS A 126 -0.62 -2.35 -15.50
N PHE A 127 -1.56 -1.42 -15.64
CA PHE A 127 -1.44 -0.28 -16.53
C PHE A 127 -1.96 1.00 -15.85
N ILE A 128 -1.43 2.14 -16.29
CA ILE A 128 -1.82 3.48 -15.86
C ILE A 128 -2.51 4.17 -17.03
N LYS A 129 -3.75 4.60 -16.81
CA LYS A 129 -4.46 5.55 -17.70
C LYS A 129 -4.29 6.95 -17.13
N ARG A 130 -3.77 7.87 -17.94
CA ARG A 130 -3.59 9.28 -17.57
C ARG A 130 -4.72 10.12 -18.17
N ASP A 131 -5.33 10.95 -17.35
CA ASP A 131 -6.19 12.04 -17.82
C ASP A 131 -5.44 13.36 -17.63
N LYS A 132 -5.01 13.94 -18.75
CA LYS A 132 -4.26 15.21 -18.74
C LYS A 132 -5.12 16.40 -18.33
N SER A 133 -6.41 16.39 -18.68
CA SER A 133 -7.32 17.50 -18.43
C SER A 133 -7.60 17.64 -16.94
N ASN A 134 -7.83 16.52 -16.27
CA ASN A 134 -8.07 16.49 -14.82
C ASN A 134 -6.78 16.37 -13.98
N LEU A 135 -5.62 16.20 -14.65
CA LEU A 135 -4.33 15.92 -14.01
C LEU A 135 -4.38 14.67 -13.13
N THR A 136 -5.18 13.67 -13.53
CA THR A 136 -5.40 12.42 -12.80
C THR A 136 -4.75 11.23 -13.47
N TYR A 137 -4.47 10.21 -12.67
CA TYR A 137 -3.79 8.98 -13.07
C TYR A 137 -4.52 7.83 -12.41
N HIS A 138 -4.94 6.84 -13.17
CA HIS A 138 -5.68 5.70 -12.68
C HIS A 138 -4.88 4.42 -12.95
N LEU A 139 -4.58 3.70 -11.87
CA LEU A 139 -3.91 2.41 -11.90
C LEU A 139 -4.94 1.29 -11.99
N PHE A 140 -4.70 0.36 -12.91
CA PHE A 140 -5.53 -0.82 -13.11
C PHE A 140 -4.66 -2.09 -13.15
N LEU A 141 -5.17 -3.17 -12.59
CA LEU A 141 -4.63 -4.52 -12.77
C LEU A 141 -4.99 -5.04 -14.17
N CYS A 142 -4.01 -5.61 -14.89
CA CYS A 142 -4.25 -6.31 -16.14
C CYS A 142 -5.01 -7.62 -15.86
N LEU A 143 -6.13 -7.84 -16.56
CA LEU A 143 -6.91 -9.09 -16.46
C LEU A 143 -6.69 -10.03 -17.66
N SER A 144 -6.07 -9.52 -18.73
CA SER A 144 -5.69 -10.26 -19.93
C SER A 144 -4.27 -9.86 -20.35
N PRO A 145 -3.48 -10.77 -20.92
CA PRO A 145 -2.19 -10.46 -21.53
C PRO A 145 -2.29 -9.42 -22.65
N ALA A 146 -3.43 -9.37 -23.35
CA ALA A 146 -3.69 -8.40 -24.41
C ALA A 146 -4.12 -7.06 -23.80
N LEU A 147 -3.17 -6.11 -23.72
CA LEU A 147 -3.42 -4.70 -23.35
C LEU A 147 -4.43 -3.97 -24.26
N LEU A 148 -4.81 -4.59 -25.37
CA LEU A 148 -5.82 -4.09 -26.30
C LEU A 148 -7.22 -4.06 -25.68
N VAL A 149 -7.46 -4.84 -24.63
CA VAL A 149 -8.74 -4.80 -23.90
C VAL A 149 -8.59 -3.86 -22.72
N GLU A 150 -9.17 -2.66 -22.82
CA GLU A 150 -9.19 -1.61 -21.80
C GLU A 150 -9.82 -1.99 -20.44
N ASN A 151 -10.17 -3.27 -20.25
CA ASN A 151 -10.83 -3.82 -19.08
C ASN A 151 -9.80 -4.29 -18.05
N GLY A 152 -9.48 -3.42 -17.10
CA GLY A 152 -8.70 -3.75 -15.91
C GLY A 152 -9.50 -3.61 -14.63
N LYS A 153 -9.03 -4.25 -13.54
CA LYS A 153 -9.57 -3.96 -12.20
C LYS A 153 -8.94 -2.67 -11.70
N PHE A 154 -9.75 -1.64 -11.43
CA PHE A 154 -9.27 -0.42 -10.80
C PHE A 154 -8.60 -0.70 -9.44
N LEU A 155 -7.47 -0.06 -9.17
CA LEU A 155 -6.68 -0.23 -7.95
C LEU A 155 -6.51 1.10 -7.20
N LEU A 156 -5.96 2.11 -7.86
CA LEU A 156 -5.59 3.39 -7.25
C LEU A 156 -5.82 4.53 -8.21
N SER A 157 -6.09 5.71 -7.66
CA SER A 157 -6.09 6.98 -8.39
C SER A 157 -5.04 7.90 -7.78
N ALA A 158 -4.51 8.80 -8.60
CA ALA A 158 -3.68 9.90 -8.13
C ALA A 158 -4.05 11.19 -8.84
N LYS A 159 -4.01 12.31 -8.11
CA LYS A 159 -4.25 13.65 -8.66
C LYS A 159 -3.02 14.51 -8.43
N ARG A 160 -2.48 15.06 -9.53
CA ARG A 160 -1.34 15.99 -9.50
C ARG A 160 -1.84 17.38 -9.15
N ASN A 161 -1.26 17.95 -8.09
CA ASN A 161 -1.47 19.32 -7.64
C ASN A 161 -0.14 20.05 -7.74
N ARG A 162 -0.03 20.99 -8.69
CA ARG A 162 1.16 21.84 -8.84
C ARG A 162 1.06 23.01 -7.86
N ARG A 163 2.09 23.17 -7.01
CA ARG A 163 2.31 24.35 -6.18
C ARG A 163 3.45 25.18 -6.77
N THR A 164 3.64 26.39 -6.24
CA THR A 164 4.74 27.28 -6.65
C THR A 164 6.11 26.64 -6.44
N THR A 165 6.31 25.93 -5.33
CA THR A 165 7.61 25.38 -4.93
C THR A 165 7.76 23.88 -5.07
N CYS A 166 6.67 23.15 -5.39
CA CYS A 166 6.72 21.70 -5.59
C CYS A 166 5.49 21.18 -6.34
N THR A 167 5.59 19.96 -6.86
CA THR A 167 4.46 19.16 -7.32
C THR A 167 4.10 18.15 -6.24
N GLU A 168 2.81 18.00 -5.95
CA GLU A 168 2.30 16.95 -5.08
C GLU A 168 1.35 16.03 -5.87
N TYR A 169 1.39 14.73 -5.59
CA TYR A 169 0.38 13.77 -6.05
C TYR A 169 -0.33 13.21 -4.83
N VAL A 170 -1.64 13.39 -4.74
CA VAL A 170 -2.49 12.77 -3.72
C VAL A 170 -2.94 11.43 -4.25
N ILE A 171 -2.74 10.34 -3.50
CA ILE A 171 -3.05 8.97 -3.92
C ILE A 171 -4.24 8.43 -3.09
N SER A 172 -5.24 7.88 -3.77
CA SER A 172 -6.50 7.40 -3.20
C SER A 172 -6.87 6.02 -3.74
N MET A 173 -7.66 5.27 -2.97
CA MET A 173 -8.31 4.02 -3.40
C MET A 173 -9.65 4.25 -4.12
N ASP A 174 -10.03 5.52 -4.32
CA ASP A 174 -11.28 5.92 -4.96
C ASP A 174 -10.98 6.72 -6.23
N ALA A 175 -11.58 6.34 -7.35
CA ALA A 175 -11.37 7.01 -8.63
C ALA A 175 -11.95 8.43 -8.67
N ASP A 176 -13.09 8.64 -8.01
CA ASP A 176 -13.87 9.87 -8.12
C ASP A 176 -13.52 10.85 -6.98
N ASN A 177 -13.07 10.32 -5.83
CA ASN A 177 -12.69 11.12 -4.67
C ASN A 177 -11.19 11.06 -4.34
N ILE A 178 -10.44 11.99 -4.94
CA ILE A 178 -8.99 12.11 -4.77
C ILE A 178 -8.63 13.32 -3.88
N SER A 179 -9.04 13.25 -2.62
CA SER A 179 -8.75 14.27 -1.60
C SER A 179 -7.97 13.71 -0.41
N ARG A 180 -7.11 14.54 0.18
CA ARG A 180 -6.39 14.21 1.43
C ARG A 180 -7.31 14.05 2.65
N SER A 181 -8.50 14.64 2.60
CA SER A 181 -9.50 14.51 3.66
C SER A 181 -10.38 13.25 3.52
N SER A 182 -10.29 12.55 2.39
CA SER A 182 -11.07 11.34 2.15
C SER A 182 -10.58 10.19 3.04
N SER A 183 -11.50 9.32 3.46
CA SER A 183 -11.16 8.06 4.13
C SER A 183 -10.43 7.08 3.20
N THR A 184 -10.51 7.29 1.89
CA THR A 184 -9.83 6.48 0.86
C THR A 184 -8.44 7.01 0.50
N TYR A 185 -7.99 8.11 1.13
CA TYR A 185 -6.61 8.61 1.02
C TYR A 185 -5.63 7.61 1.65
N ILE A 186 -4.59 7.24 0.90
CA ILE A 186 -3.60 6.26 1.37
C ILE A 186 -2.16 6.76 1.36
N GLY A 187 -1.89 7.93 0.80
CA GLY A 187 -0.55 8.50 0.76
C GLY A 187 -0.36 9.58 -0.29
N LYS A 188 0.86 10.09 -0.40
CA LYS A 188 1.21 11.16 -1.34
C LYS A 188 2.63 11.06 -1.86
N LEU A 189 2.88 11.58 -3.05
CA LEU A 189 4.21 11.85 -3.58
C LEU A 189 4.44 13.37 -3.56
N ARG A 190 5.62 13.83 -3.14
CA ARG A 190 5.98 15.25 -3.18
C ARG A 190 7.34 15.46 -3.81
N SER A 191 7.43 16.34 -4.80
CA SER A 191 8.69 16.74 -5.43
C SER A 191 9.40 17.83 -4.64
N ASN A 192 10.69 18.02 -4.91
CA ASN A 192 11.38 19.28 -4.70
C ASN A 192 11.03 20.28 -5.83
N PHE A 193 11.55 21.50 -5.73
CA PHE A 193 11.30 22.56 -6.70
C PHE A 193 11.74 22.20 -8.13
N LEU A 194 12.91 21.57 -8.27
CA LEU A 194 13.48 21.22 -9.58
C LEU A 194 12.83 19.99 -10.24
N GLY A 195 12.03 19.22 -9.49
CA GLY A 195 11.50 17.93 -9.96
C GLY A 195 12.56 16.83 -10.07
N THR A 196 13.69 16.97 -9.37
CA THR A 196 14.80 16.00 -9.37
C THR A 196 14.75 15.05 -8.19
N LYS A 197 14.06 15.42 -7.12
CA LYS A 197 13.90 14.60 -5.91
C LYS A 197 12.43 14.51 -5.55
N PHE A 198 11.96 13.32 -5.24
CA PHE A 198 10.59 13.05 -4.80
C PHE A 198 10.60 12.22 -3.53
N ILE A 199 9.65 12.49 -2.64
CA ILE A 199 9.46 11.76 -1.37
C ILE A 199 8.07 11.13 -1.39
N ILE A 200 8.02 9.83 -1.07
CA ILE A 200 6.80 9.04 -0.99
C ILE A 200 6.38 8.96 0.48
N TYR A 201 5.14 9.33 0.76
CA TYR A 201 4.56 9.29 2.09
C TYR A 201 3.42 8.31 2.21
N ASP A 202 3.49 7.46 3.24
CA ASP A 202 2.42 6.54 3.66
C ASP A 202 1.59 7.16 4.80
N THR A 203 0.34 6.70 4.95
CA THR A 203 -0.58 7.03 6.05
C THR A 203 -0.45 6.11 7.27
N GLN A 204 0.18 4.95 7.12
CA GLN A 204 0.38 3.96 8.17
C GLN A 204 1.82 4.07 8.70
N PRO A 205 2.01 4.00 10.02
CA PRO A 205 3.36 3.94 10.58
C PRO A 205 4.07 2.67 10.10
N PRO A 206 5.41 2.72 9.90
CA PRO A 206 6.19 1.50 9.82
C PRO A 206 5.97 0.69 11.10
N TYR A 207 5.69 -0.61 10.97
CA TYR A 207 5.34 -1.48 12.09
C TYR A 207 6.53 -1.76 13.03
N ASN A 208 7.76 -1.56 12.56
CA ASN A 208 8.93 -1.57 13.43
C ASN A 208 9.21 -0.15 13.90
N GLY A 209 9.42 0.02 15.21
CA GLY A 209 9.78 1.27 15.86
C GLY A 209 11.13 1.88 15.43
N SER A 210 11.69 1.46 14.28
CA SER A 210 12.81 2.14 13.63
C SER A 210 12.37 3.56 13.28
N GLN A 211 12.97 4.52 13.98
CA GLN A 211 12.70 5.95 13.98
C GLN A 211 12.78 6.55 12.56
N ILE A 212 11.69 6.49 11.78
CA ILE A 212 11.52 7.42 10.66
C ILE A 212 11.13 8.75 11.28
N SER A 213 12.07 9.70 11.31
CA SER A 213 11.84 11.03 11.88
C SER A 213 10.58 11.64 11.27
N PRO A 214 9.54 11.97 12.06
CA PRO A 214 8.37 12.66 11.54
C PRO A 214 8.82 14.03 11.00
N PRO A 215 8.30 14.48 9.85
CA PRO A 215 8.68 15.78 9.31
C PRO A 215 8.32 16.89 10.29
N GLY A 216 9.27 17.82 10.47
CA GLY A 216 9.15 19.00 11.31
C GLY A 216 7.82 19.76 11.11
N ARG A 217 7.30 20.25 12.23
CA ARG A 217 5.99 20.88 12.42
C ARG A 217 5.64 21.92 11.35
N THR A 218 4.78 21.55 10.41
CA THR A 218 3.89 22.49 9.68
C THR A 218 2.52 21.86 9.45
N SER A 219 1.92 21.28 10.49
CA SER A 219 0.51 20.86 10.45
C SER A 219 -0.36 21.90 11.15
N ARG A 220 -1.05 22.74 10.37
CA ARG A 220 -2.15 23.57 10.91
C ARG A 220 -3.16 22.63 11.55
N ARG A 221 -3.39 22.80 12.86
CA ARG A 221 -4.43 22.12 13.63
C ARG A 221 -5.78 22.35 12.95
N PHE A 222 -6.35 21.30 12.35
CA PHE A 222 -7.78 21.22 12.12
C PHE A 222 -8.37 20.43 13.28
N TYR A 223 -8.94 21.13 14.26
CA TYR A 223 -9.77 20.50 15.29
C TYR A 223 -11.07 20.04 14.64
N SER A 224 -11.25 18.73 14.46
CA SER A 224 -12.59 18.16 14.28
C SER A 224 -13.03 17.58 15.62
N LYS A 225 -13.98 18.25 16.28
CA LYS A 225 -14.69 17.70 17.44
C LYS A 225 -15.60 16.56 16.97
N LYS A 226 -15.04 15.36 16.75
CA LYS A 226 -15.79 14.09 16.78
C LYS A 226 -14.88 13.01 17.33
N VAL A 227 -15.19 12.59 18.56
CA VAL A 227 -14.55 11.49 19.27
C VAL A 227 -14.84 10.20 18.51
N SER A 228 -13.84 9.75 17.75
CA SER A 228 -13.68 8.36 17.35
C SER A 228 -12.20 8.04 17.57
N PRO A 229 -11.85 6.84 18.08
CA PRO A 229 -10.46 6.44 18.28
C PRO A 229 -9.83 6.18 16.91
N LYS A 230 -9.56 7.24 16.15
CA LYS A 230 -8.76 7.17 14.93
C LYS A 230 -7.30 7.25 15.36
N VAL A 231 -6.59 6.13 15.19
CA VAL A 231 -5.12 6.07 15.18
C VAL A 231 -4.59 7.30 14.43
N PRO A 232 -3.63 8.06 14.97
CA PRO A 232 -3.11 9.25 14.30
C PRO A 232 -2.69 8.87 12.88
N THR A 233 -3.35 9.43 11.87
CA THR A 233 -2.97 9.23 10.47
C THR A 233 -1.72 10.06 10.21
N GLY A 234 -0.57 9.58 10.70
CA GLY A 234 0.73 10.16 10.45
C GLY A 234 1.08 10.07 8.96
N SER A 235 1.93 10.98 8.50
CA SER A 235 2.48 10.97 7.15
C SER A 235 3.94 10.54 7.24
N TYR A 236 4.25 9.30 6.88
CA TYR A 236 5.57 8.69 7.09
C TYR A 236 6.34 8.63 5.79
N ASN A 237 7.59 9.11 5.78
CA ASN A 237 8.46 9.01 4.61
C ASN A 237 8.91 7.55 4.43
N ILE A 238 8.39 6.87 3.41
CA ILE A 238 8.71 5.46 3.17
C ILE A 238 9.71 5.24 2.04
N ALA A 239 9.94 6.24 1.19
CA ALA A 239 10.88 6.14 0.08
C ALA A 239 11.21 7.50 -0.53
N GLN A 240 12.37 7.57 -1.18
CA GLN A 240 12.85 8.72 -1.93
C GLN A 240 13.24 8.31 -3.35
N VAL A 241 12.78 9.06 -4.36
CA VAL A 241 13.21 8.92 -5.76
C VAL A 241 14.06 10.11 -6.14
N THR A 242 15.25 9.87 -6.67
CA THR A 242 16.19 10.91 -7.10
C THR A 242 16.60 10.68 -8.55
N TYR A 243 16.63 11.76 -9.33
CA TYR A 243 17.09 11.79 -10.69
C TYR A 243 18.40 12.58 -10.75
N GLU A 244 19.43 12.01 -11.35
CA GLU A 244 20.69 12.72 -11.55
C GLU A 244 20.51 13.85 -12.56
N LEU A 245 21.17 14.97 -12.27
CA LEU A 245 21.27 16.11 -13.16
C LEU A 245 22.43 15.90 -14.12
N ASN A 246 22.18 16.05 -15.41
CA ASN A 246 23.24 16.01 -16.42
C ASN A 246 23.84 17.43 -16.55
N VAL A 247 24.72 17.82 -15.63
CA VAL A 247 25.26 19.20 -15.57
C VAL A 247 26.28 19.49 -16.69
N LEU A 248 26.83 18.46 -17.34
CA LEU A 248 27.95 18.57 -18.30
C LEU A 248 27.59 18.17 -19.75
N GLY A 249 26.29 18.11 -20.10
CA GLY A 249 25.88 17.88 -21.49
C GLY A 249 26.17 16.49 -22.06
N THR A 250 26.59 15.53 -21.23
CA THR A 250 26.77 14.14 -21.65
C THR A 250 25.40 13.54 -21.99
N ARG A 251 25.15 13.33 -23.29
CA ARG A 251 23.94 12.66 -23.79
C ARG A 251 23.93 11.22 -23.26
N GLY A 252 23.13 10.96 -22.25
CA GLY A 252 22.99 9.64 -21.64
C GLY A 252 21.61 9.40 -21.05
N PRO A 253 21.17 8.13 -20.93
CA PRO A 253 19.93 7.77 -20.24
C PRO A 253 19.90 8.34 -18.82
N ARG A 254 18.79 8.99 -18.43
CA ARG A 254 18.62 9.58 -17.09
C ARG A 254 18.86 8.52 -16.01
N ARG A 255 19.78 8.80 -15.09
CA ARG A 255 20.03 7.94 -13.92
C ARG A 255 18.99 8.23 -12.84
N MET A 256 18.36 7.17 -12.36
CA MET A 256 17.27 7.20 -11.39
C MET A 256 17.61 6.26 -10.25
N HIS A 257 17.58 6.78 -9.02
CA HIS A 257 17.81 6.06 -7.78
C HIS A 257 16.56 6.13 -6.89
N CYS A 258 16.11 4.99 -6.39
CA CYS A 258 15.00 4.91 -5.43
C CYS A 258 15.51 4.28 -4.12
N THR A 259 15.53 5.04 -3.04
CA THR A 259 15.85 4.54 -1.70
C THR A 259 14.55 4.20 -0.99
N MET A 260 14.36 2.92 -0.65
CA MET A 260 13.15 2.40 -0.01
C MET A 260 13.35 2.34 1.51
N HIS A 261 13.03 3.42 2.22
CA HIS A 261 13.21 3.50 3.68
C HIS A 261 12.38 2.48 4.46
N SER A 262 11.25 2.03 3.91
CA SER A 262 10.40 1.02 4.54
C SER A 262 10.74 -0.43 4.15
N ILE A 263 11.79 -0.65 3.34
CA ILE A 263 12.19 -1.97 2.87
C ILE A 263 13.70 -2.13 3.10
N PRO A 264 14.15 -2.97 4.04
CA PRO A 264 15.58 -3.19 4.24
C PRO A 264 16.17 -3.98 3.07
N ALA A 265 17.45 -3.78 2.78
CA ALA A 265 18.19 -4.52 1.74
C ALA A 265 18.17 -6.04 1.99
N SER A 266 18.20 -6.46 3.26
CA SER A 266 18.05 -7.85 3.69
C SER A 266 16.76 -8.53 3.22
N SER A 267 15.74 -7.76 2.82
CA SER A 267 14.50 -8.30 2.24
C SER A 267 14.74 -9.14 0.98
N LEU A 268 15.81 -8.86 0.23
CA LEU A 268 16.14 -9.55 -1.02
C LEU A 268 16.91 -10.87 -0.79
N GLU A 269 17.47 -11.08 0.40
CA GLU A 269 18.19 -12.31 0.73
C GLU A 269 17.22 -13.50 0.83
N PRO A 270 17.70 -14.75 0.67
CA PRO A 270 16.89 -15.94 0.86
C PRO A 270 16.20 -15.93 2.25
N GLY A 271 14.87 -15.98 2.26
CA GLY A 271 14.07 -15.92 3.48
C GLY A 271 13.86 -14.51 4.07
N GLY A 272 14.45 -13.47 3.50
CA GLY A 272 14.26 -12.09 3.95
C GLY A 272 12.82 -11.61 3.73
N THR A 273 12.24 -10.87 4.68
CA THR A 273 10.87 -10.36 4.63
C THR A 273 10.82 -8.84 4.66
N VAL A 274 9.75 -8.26 4.11
CA VAL A 274 9.52 -6.81 4.21
C VAL A 274 8.85 -6.51 5.57
N PRO A 275 9.41 -5.62 6.40
CA PRO A 275 8.81 -5.25 7.68
C PRO A 275 7.39 -4.70 7.53
N GLY A 276 6.53 -5.00 8.50
CA GLY A 276 5.15 -4.52 8.51
C GLY A 276 4.19 -5.27 7.58
N GLN A 277 4.57 -6.46 7.13
CA GLN A 277 3.54 -7.45 6.83
C GLN A 277 2.79 -7.77 8.12
N ALA A 278 1.45 -7.74 8.07
CA ALA A 278 0.65 -8.37 9.11
C ALA A 278 0.93 -9.88 9.03
N GLU A 279 1.96 -10.34 9.74
CA GLU A 279 2.24 -11.76 9.89
C GLU A 279 1.11 -12.36 10.72
N LEU A 280 0.21 -13.04 10.03
CA LEU A 280 -0.79 -13.93 10.63
C LEU A 280 -0.10 -15.22 11.07
N LEU A 281 0.86 -15.14 11.98
CA LEU A 281 1.27 -16.33 12.71
C LEU A 281 0.13 -16.65 13.70
N PRO A 282 -0.49 -17.84 13.65
CA PRO A 282 -1.37 -18.28 14.71
C PRO A 282 -0.49 -18.39 15.96
N ARG A 283 -0.64 -17.46 16.90
CA ARG A 283 -0.15 -17.68 18.26
C ARG A 283 -0.81 -18.97 18.74
N ASN A 284 0.03 -19.98 18.96
CA ASN A 284 -0.41 -21.24 19.53
C ASN A 284 -1.11 -20.93 20.87
N LEU A 285 -2.29 -21.52 21.08
CA LEU A 285 -3.23 -21.17 22.15
C LEU A 285 -2.68 -21.43 23.56
N GLU A 286 -1.50 -22.06 23.66
CA GLU A 286 -0.95 -22.58 24.91
C GLU A 286 -0.12 -21.57 25.71
N ASP A 287 0.39 -20.50 25.09
CA ASP A 287 1.24 -19.51 25.77
C ASP A 287 0.45 -18.38 26.47
N SER A 288 -0.88 -18.36 26.34
CA SER A 288 -1.72 -17.25 26.82
C SER A 288 -2.01 -17.26 28.32
N PHE A 289 -1.40 -18.15 29.11
CA PHE A 289 -1.63 -18.29 30.56
C PHE A 289 -0.42 -18.00 31.46
N ARG A 290 0.71 -17.48 30.94
CA ARG A 290 1.95 -17.32 31.74
C ARG A 290 2.44 -15.90 32.02
N SER A 291 1.72 -14.83 31.72
CA SER A 291 2.16 -13.49 32.17
C SER A 291 1.03 -12.58 32.67
N ILE A 292 0.50 -12.92 33.85
CA ILE A 292 0.02 -11.89 34.77
C ILE A 292 1.00 -11.92 35.95
N SER A 293 1.94 -10.98 35.97
CA SER A 293 2.66 -10.63 37.19
C SER A 293 2.74 -9.12 37.25
N PHE A 294 1.98 -8.59 38.20
CA PHE A 294 1.97 -7.20 38.60
C PHE A 294 3.23 -6.94 39.43
N SER A 295 4.02 -5.95 39.05
CA SER A 295 4.74 -5.13 40.01
C SER A 295 4.88 -3.70 39.50
N LYS A 296 4.24 -2.80 40.24
CA LYS A 296 4.48 -1.37 40.20
C LYS A 296 5.80 -1.10 40.92
N SER A 297 6.66 -0.26 40.36
CA SER A 297 7.47 0.66 41.17
C SER A 297 7.55 2.00 40.46
N ILE A 298 6.94 2.97 41.11
CA ILE A 298 7.13 4.40 40.91
C ILE A 298 8.59 4.72 41.26
N ASP A 299 9.27 5.50 40.43
CA ASP A 299 10.13 6.55 40.98
C ASP A 299 10.20 7.75 40.03
N ASN A 300 9.96 8.91 40.64
CA ASN A 300 10.04 10.24 40.05
C ASN A 300 11.49 10.73 40.18
N SER A 301 12.11 11.14 39.09
CA SER A 301 13.10 12.22 39.15
C SER A 301 12.96 13.13 37.94
N THR A 302 12.49 14.33 38.23
CA THR A 302 12.56 15.49 37.36
C THR A 302 13.99 16.02 37.38
N GLU A 303 14.69 15.99 36.25
CA GLU A 303 15.80 16.91 36.01
C GLU A 303 15.77 17.43 34.59
N PHE A 304 15.63 18.75 34.52
CA PHE A 304 15.63 19.57 33.32
C PHE A 304 17.09 19.92 33.03
N SER A 305 17.69 19.42 31.96
CA SER A 305 18.96 19.95 31.49
C SER A 305 19.04 19.98 29.96
N SER A 306 19.32 21.17 29.48
CA SER A 306 19.46 21.56 28.08
C SER A 306 20.90 21.31 27.62
N SER A 307 21.02 20.74 26.42
CA SER A 307 22.12 20.90 25.45
C SER A 307 23.55 20.57 25.92
N ARG A 308 24.14 19.50 25.35
CA ARG A 308 25.28 19.53 24.40
C ARG A 308 25.98 18.15 24.33
N PHE A 309 26.09 17.65 23.10
CA PHE A 309 27.27 17.00 22.52
C PHE A 309 28.24 16.26 23.46
N SER A 310 28.24 14.93 23.44
CA SER A 310 29.47 14.12 23.46
C SER A 310 29.20 12.72 22.94
N ASP A 311 29.97 12.33 21.94
CA ASP A 311 30.16 10.97 21.45
C ASP A 311 30.66 10.04 22.57
N ILE A 312 29.98 8.91 22.77
CA ILE A 312 30.61 7.68 23.27
C ILE A 312 30.13 6.55 22.37
N ILE A 313 30.93 6.28 21.35
CA ILE A 313 30.86 5.09 20.50
C ILE A 313 31.38 3.93 21.36
N GLY A 314 30.49 3.10 21.87
CA GLY A 314 30.83 1.72 22.21
C GLY A 314 30.99 0.93 20.91
N PRO A 315 31.88 -0.08 20.84
CA PRO A 315 32.01 -0.88 19.64
C PRO A 315 30.70 -1.65 19.45
N ARG A 316 29.94 -1.27 18.43
CA ARG A 316 28.87 -2.11 17.89
C ARG A 316 29.51 -2.87 16.73
N ASP A 317 29.38 -4.19 16.78
CA ASP A 317 29.89 -5.11 15.77
C ASP A 317 29.50 -4.65 14.36
N GLU A 318 30.48 -4.57 13.46
CA GLU A 318 30.33 -4.14 12.05
C GLU A 318 29.42 -5.09 11.23
N GLU A 319 28.98 -6.22 11.79
CA GLU A 319 28.12 -7.21 11.14
C GLU A 319 26.61 -6.87 11.17
N ASP A 320 26.15 -6.05 12.14
CA ASP A 320 24.71 -5.72 12.28
C ASP A 320 24.27 -4.55 11.38
N GLU A 321 25.23 -3.74 10.92
CA GLU A 321 24.95 -2.50 10.19
C GLU A 321 24.48 -2.72 8.74
N GLY A 322 24.64 -3.93 8.19
CA GLY A 322 24.23 -4.28 6.83
C GLY A 322 22.74 -4.63 6.69
N LYS A 323 22.12 -5.18 7.76
CA LYS A 323 20.76 -5.74 7.71
C LYS A 323 19.65 -4.69 7.75
N ASP A 324 19.93 -3.54 8.35
CA ASP A 324 18.99 -2.42 8.52
C ASP A 324 19.11 -1.32 7.44
N ARG A 325 20.06 -1.45 6.51
CA ARG A 325 20.21 -0.47 5.42
C ARG A 325 18.99 -0.52 4.49
N PRO A 326 18.47 0.65 4.04
CA PRO A 326 17.35 0.69 3.13
C PRO A 326 17.73 0.11 1.77
N LEU A 327 16.81 -0.63 1.15
CA LEU A 327 16.97 -1.12 -0.20
C LEU A 327 17.09 0.05 -1.17
N VAL A 328 18.14 0.03 -1.99
CA VAL A 328 18.33 0.99 -3.07
C VAL A 328 18.04 0.31 -4.40
N LEU A 329 17.12 0.87 -5.18
CA LEU A 329 16.86 0.49 -6.56
C LEU A 329 17.46 1.52 -7.50
N ARG A 330 17.91 1.07 -8.67
CA ARG A 330 18.44 1.93 -9.72
C ARG A 330 17.89 1.54 -11.08
N ASN A 331 17.87 2.47 -12.02
CA ASN A 331 17.51 2.13 -13.40
C ASN A 331 18.52 1.13 -13.98
N LYS A 332 18.01 0.08 -14.62
CA LYS A 332 18.83 -0.84 -15.40
C LYS A 332 19.46 -0.08 -16.56
N PRO A 333 20.79 -0.20 -16.77
CA PRO A 333 21.42 0.40 -17.94
C PRO A 333 20.88 -0.27 -19.21
N PRO A 334 20.61 0.49 -20.29
CA PRO A 334 20.19 -0.10 -21.55
C PRO A 334 21.32 -0.94 -22.15
N ARG A 335 20.96 -1.91 -22.99
CA ARG A 335 21.90 -2.70 -23.77
C ARG A 335 21.93 -2.18 -25.20
N TRP A 336 23.10 -2.21 -25.84
CA TRP A 336 23.22 -1.91 -27.25
C TRP A 336 22.50 -2.99 -28.07
N HIS A 337 21.69 -2.58 -29.04
CA HIS A 337 21.00 -3.47 -29.95
C HIS A 337 21.52 -3.24 -31.37
N GLU A 338 22.32 -4.18 -31.88
CA GLU A 338 23.03 -4.02 -33.15
C GLU A 338 22.09 -3.77 -34.34
N GLN A 339 21.01 -4.55 -34.49
CA GLN A 339 20.10 -4.38 -35.63
C GLN A 339 19.36 -3.03 -35.65
N LEU A 340 19.09 -2.45 -34.47
CA LEU A 340 18.37 -1.18 -34.34
C LEU A 340 19.32 0.02 -34.15
N GLN A 341 20.64 -0.24 -34.07
CA GLN A 341 21.69 0.75 -33.82
C GLN A 341 21.33 1.73 -32.69
N CYS A 342 20.78 1.20 -31.59
CA CYS A 342 20.37 2.02 -30.46
C CYS A 342 20.51 1.30 -29.11
N TRP A 343 20.62 2.11 -28.05
CA TRP A 343 20.55 1.64 -26.68
C TRP A 343 19.09 1.39 -26.28
N CYS A 344 18.74 0.15 -25.95
CA CYS A 344 17.37 -0.21 -25.56
C CYS A 344 17.32 -1.14 -24.34
N LEU A 345 16.14 -1.21 -23.73
CA LEU A 345 15.80 -2.17 -22.69
C LEU A 345 14.83 -3.20 -23.29
N ASN A 346 14.98 -4.47 -22.89
CA ASN A 346 14.06 -5.52 -23.30
C ASN A 346 12.81 -5.50 -22.40
N PHE A 347 11.72 -4.95 -22.91
CA PHE A 347 10.42 -4.90 -22.24
C PHE A 347 9.52 -6.10 -22.53
N ARG A 348 9.99 -7.11 -23.27
CA ARG A 348 9.25 -8.35 -23.61
C ARG A 348 7.85 -8.06 -24.20
N GLY A 349 7.77 -7.08 -25.09
CA GLY A 349 6.52 -6.65 -25.73
C GLY A 349 5.55 -5.85 -24.85
N ARG A 350 5.87 -5.63 -23.56
CA ARG A 350 5.01 -4.83 -22.65
C ARG A 350 5.04 -3.34 -22.99
N VAL A 351 6.14 -2.84 -23.54
CA VAL A 351 6.32 -1.43 -23.92
C VAL A 351 6.51 -1.36 -25.42
N THR A 352 5.67 -0.57 -26.07
CA THR A 352 5.60 -0.49 -27.55
C THR A 352 5.90 0.91 -28.08
N VAL A 353 5.91 1.94 -27.23
CA VAL A 353 6.14 3.32 -27.63
C VAL A 353 7.40 3.86 -26.98
N ALA A 354 8.34 4.36 -27.79
CA ALA A 354 9.55 5.02 -27.30
C ALA A 354 9.20 6.24 -26.43
N SER A 355 9.87 6.35 -25.27
CA SER A 355 9.69 7.47 -24.35
C SER A 355 10.84 7.55 -23.34
N VAL A 356 11.23 8.76 -22.97
CA VAL A 356 12.13 9.03 -21.81
C VAL A 356 11.56 8.55 -20.47
N LYS A 357 10.30 8.11 -20.45
CA LYS A 357 9.62 7.53 -19.29
C LYS A 357 9.78 6.02 -19.20
N ASN A 358 10.31 5.36 -20.23
CA ASN A 358 10.47 3.92 -20.22
C ASN A 358 11.69 3.56 -19.37
N PHE A 359 11.50 2.78 -18.32
CA PHE A 359 12.59 2.33 -17.46
C PHE A 359 12.29 0.96 -16.83
N GLN A 360 13.36 0.31 -16.42
CA GLN A 360 13.32 -0.87 -15.55
C GLN A 360 14.15 -0.55 -14.31
N LEU A 361 13.67 -0.91 -13.12
CA LEU A 361 14.44 -0.82 -11.88
C LEU A 361 14.91 -2.19 -11.44
N ILE A 362 16.16 -2.24 -11.01
CA ILE A 362 16.84 -3.39 -10.41
C ILE A 362 17.42 -2.99 -9.06
N ALA A 363 17.76 -3.97 -8.22
CA ALA A 363 18.47 -3.68 -6.98
C ALA A 363 19.88 -3.12 -7.28
N ALA A 364 20.31 -2.12 -6.52
CA ALA A 364 21.68 -1.65 -6.58
C ALA A 364 22.56 -2.65 -5.82
N THR A 365 23.51 -3.28 -6.52
CA THR A 365 24.59 -4.04 -5.89
C THR A 365 25.47 -3.05 -5.13
N GLN A 366 25.50 -3.13 -3.80
CA GLN A 366 26.62 -2.53 -3.06
C GLN A 366 27.79 -3.50 -3.21
N PRO A 367 28.97 -3.07 -3.68
CA PRO A 367 30.13 -3.93 -3.66
C PRO A 367 30.44 -4.26 -2.20
N ALA A 368 30.21 -5.51 -1.81
CA ALA A 368 30.84 -6.04 -0.61
C ALA A 368 32.35 -5.92 -0.84
N ALA A 369 33.06 -5.31 0.12
CA ALA A 369 34.50 -5.35 0.14
C ALA A 369 34.93 -6.81 0.35
N GLY A 370 35.16 -7.54 -0.74
CA GLY A 370 35.54 -8.95 -0.71
C GLY A 370 35.63 -9.50 -2.13
N ALA A 371 36.81 -10.01 -2.49
CA ALA A 371 37.17 -10.45 -3.83
C ALA A 371 36.22 -11.53 -4.41
N PRO A 372 35.99 -11.58 -5.73
CA PRO A 372 35.20 -12.63 -6.35
C PRO A 372 35.99 -13.95 -6.43
N THR A 373 35.42 -15.02 -5.91
CA THR A 373 35.83 -16.40 -6.20
C THR A 373 35.26 -16.84 -7.55
N PRO A 374 36.06 -17.46 -8.45
CA PRO A 374 35.58 -17.92 -9.73
C PRO A 374 35.12 -19.39 -9.64
N SER A 375 33.84 -19.63 -9.38
CA SER A 375 33.15 -20.84 -9.86
C SER A 375 31.63 -20.75 -9.61
N GLN A 376 30.88 -20.97 -10.70
CA GLN A 376 29.41 -21.01 -10.85
C GLN A 376 28.68 -19.68 -11.17
N PRO A 377 27.89 -19.64 -12.26
CA PRO A 377 26.88 -18.60 -12.46
C PRO A 377 25.50 -19.10 -12.00
N PRO A 378 24.86 -18.43 -11.04
CA PRO A 378 23.45 -18.15 -11.16
C PRO A 378 23.32 -16.67 -11.55
N ALA A 379 22.36 -16.34 -12.41
CA ALA A 379 22.01 -14.95 -12.65
C ALA A 379 21.80 -14.26 -11.30
N SER A 380 22.72 -13.38 -10.89
CA SER A 380 22.65 -12.71 -9.60
C SER A 380 21.25 -12.11 -9.47
N ASP A 381 20.55 -12.37 -8.36
CA ASP A 381 19.19 -11.88 -8.12
C ASP A 381 19.10 -10.34 -8.29
N HIS A 382 20.24 -9.66 -8.21
CA HIS A 382 20.44 -8.23 -8.47
C HIS A 382 20.13 -7.75 -9.91
N ASP A 383 20.11 -8.59 -10.94
CA ASP A 383 19.72 -8.17 -12.31
C ASP A 383 18.23 -8.43 -12.61
N LYS A 384 17.48 -8.91 -11.60
CA LYS A 384 16.04 -9.16 -11.65
C LYS A 384 15.27 -7.84 -11.69
N ILE A 385 14.38 -7.73 -12.67
CA ILE A 385 13.56 -6.53 -12.87
C ILE A 385 12.49 -6.43 -11.77
N ILE A 386 12.68 -5.53 -10.80
CA ILE A 386 11.76 -5.31 -9.67
C ILE A 386 10.55 -4.47 -10.10
N LEU A 387 10.77 -3.46 -10.94
CA LEU A 387 9.73 -2.61 -11.52
C LEU A 387 10.03 -2.37 -12.99
N GLN A 388 9.03 -2.54 -13.84
CA GLN A 388 9.06 -2.20 -15.26
C GLN A 388 7.96 -1.20 -15.57
N PHE A 389 8.32 -0.09 -16.19
CA PHE A 389 7.37 0.96 -16.57
C PHE A 389 7.65 1.44 -17.99
N GLY A 390 6.59 1.67 -18.77
CA GLY A 390 6.77 2.27 -20.08
C GLY A 390 5.48 2.56 -20.82
N LYS A 391 5.62 3.32 -21.90
CA LYS A 391 4.53 3.87 -22.69
C LYS A 391 4.04 2.86 -23.73
N VAL A 392 2.72 2.74 -23.85
CA VAL A 392 2.05 1.91 -24.88
C VAL A 392 1.06 2.69 -25.74
N GLY A 393 0.67 3.88 -25.30
CA GLY A 393 -0.21 4.78 -26.05
C GLY A 393 -0.02 6.24 -25.64
N LYS A 394 -0.85 7.14 -26.17
CA LYS A 394 -0.77 8.58 -25.88
C LYS A 394 -0.82 8.88 -24.38
N ASP A 395 -1.75 8.22 -23.70
CA ASP A 395 -2.08 8.40 -22.29
C ASP A 395 -2.20 7.07 -21.52
N MET A 396 -1.52 6.04 -22.03
CA MET A 396 -1.54 4.69 -21.46
C MET A 396 -0.12 4.15 -21.31
N PHE A 397 0.14 3.55 -20.15
CA PHE A 397 1.46 3.08 -19.74
C PHE A 397 1.33 1.74 -19.04
N THR A 398 2.23 0.79 -19.28
CA THR A 398 2.32 -0.45 -18.50
C THR A 398 3.15 -0.23 -17.24
N MET A 399 2.78 -0.91 -16.17
CA MET A 399 3.50 -0.94 -14.90
C MET A 399 3.49 -2.37 -14.37
N ASP A 400 4.61 -3.06 -14.41
CA ASP A 400 4.75 -4.42 -13.90
C ASP A 400 5.68 -4.40 -12.69
N TYR A 401 5.24 -4.92 -11.56
CA TYR A 401 6.04 -4.92 -10.33
C TYR A 401 6.05 -6.30 -9.67
N ARG A 402 7.02 -6.53 -8.80
CA ARG A 402 7.16 -7.74 -8.01
C ARG A 402 7.70 -7.43 -6.61
N TYR A 403 7.89 -8.47 -5.82
CA TYR A 403 8.61 -8.39 -4.56
C TYR A 403 9.95 -7.63 -4.73
N PRO A 404 10.33 -6.71 -3.81
CA PRO A 404 9.68 -6.40 -2.54
C PRO A 404 8.69 -5.23 -2.60
N LEU A 405 8.36 -4.71 -3.79
CA LEU A 405 7.48 -3.55 -3.93
C LEU A 405 6.01 -3.93 -3.79
N SER A 406 5.23 -3.02 -3.21
CA SER A 406 3.75 -3.01 -3.27
C SER A 406 3.23 -2.21 -4.47
N ALA A 407 1.94 -2.38 -4.79
CA ALA A 407 1.28 -1.59 -5.84
C ALA A 407 1.36 -0.08 -5.56
N PHE A 408 1.15 0.32 -4.30
CA PHE A 408 1.24 1.71 -3.86
C PHE A 408 2.63 2.31 -4.10
N GLN A 409 3.69 1.62 -3.66
CA GLN A 409 5.08 2.07 -3.85
C GLN A 409 5.44 2.13 -5.34
N ALA A 410 5.14 1.07 -6.11
CA ALA A 410 5.41 1.01 -7.55
C ALA A 410 4.70 2.15 -8.31
N PHE A 411 3.43 2.40 -7.99
CA PHE A 411 2.66 3.47 -8.60
C PHE A 411 3.23 4.86 -8.28
N ALA A 412 3.56 5.11 -7.00
CA ALA A 412 4.16 6.37 -6.59
C ALA A 412 5.54 6.62 -7.24
N ILE A 413 6.36 5.59 -7.39
CA ILE A 413 7.62 5.68 -8.15
C ILE A 413 7.35 6.07 -9.60
N CYS A 414 6.40 5.41 -10.27
CA CYS A 414 6.05 5.71 -11.67
C CYS A 414 5.50 7.14 -11.84
N LEU A 415 4.72 7.63 -10.87
CA LEU A 415 4.19 9.01 -10.88
C LEU A 415 5.30 10.08 -10.97
N SER A 416 6.47 9.83 -10.35
CA SER A 416 7.61 10.76 -10.42
C SER A 416 8.19 10.94 -11.85
N SER A 417 7.92 10.00 -12.76
CA SER A 417 8.37 10.07 -14.15
C SER A 417 7.54 11.02 -15.01
N PHE A 418 6.32 11.34 -14.57
CA PHE A 418 5.40 12.22 -15.31
C PHE A 418 5.70 13.70 -15.14
N ASP A 419 6.41 14.08 -14.08
CA ASP A 419 6.78 15.47 -13.85
C ASP A 419 7.91 15.93 -14.79
N THR A 420 7.81 17.17 -15.24
CA THR A 420 8.86 17.87 -15.99
C THR A 420 10.02 18.17 -15.05
N LYS A 421 11.24 17.88 -15.51
CA LYS A 421 12.46 18.05 -14.72
C LYS A 421 13.23 19.20 -15.32
N LEU A 422 13.31 20.33 -14.62
CA LEU A 422 13.79 21.60 -15.18
C LEU A 422 15.29 21.63 -15.54
N ALA A 423 16.01 20.51 -15.41
CA ALA A 423 17.43 20.42 -15.72
C ALA A 423 17.89 18.99 -16.12
N CYS A 424 16.97 18.16 -16.63
CA CYS A 424 17.30 16.80 -17.07
C CYS A 424 16.98 16.53 -18.55
N GLU A 425 16.66 17.55 -19.34
CA GLU A 425 16.31 17.39 -20.77
C GLU A 425 17.52 17.10 -21.66
#